data_AF-A0A7K1CM75-F1
#
_entry.id   AF-A0A7K1CM75-F1
#
_cell.length_a   1.000
_cell.length_b   1.000
_cell.length_c   1.000
_cell.angle_alpha   90.00
_cell.angle_beta   90.00
_cell.angle_gamma   90.00
#
_symmetry.space_group_name_H-M   'P 1'
#
loop_
_entity.id
_entity.type
_entity.pdbx_description
1 polymer ?
#
loop_
_entity_poly.entity_id
_entity_poly.type
_entity_poly.pdbx_seq_one_letter_code
_entity_poly.pdbx_strand_id
1 'polypeptide(L)'
;MSANEVSFPPPHGNPLGTNTAYKFCASILIPVINAISVRDWRGSNNIPAKGPAIVASNHLSYSDVFFLAHFLYKNGRAPRFIGKASLFKVPIFGQ
;
A
#
# COMPACT_ATOMS: atom_id res chain seq x y z
N MET A 1 -12.00 12.17 28.48
CA MET A 1 -11.42 12.74 27.25
C MET A 1 -12.21 12.19 26.09
N SER A 2 -13.08 12.99 25.47
CA SER A 2 -13.87 12.58 24.31
C SER A 2 -12.92 12.24 23.18
N ALA A 3 -12.88 10.97 22.75
CA ALA A 3 -12.16 10.60 21.55
C ALA A 3 -12.84 11.34 20.40
N ASN A 4 -12.19 12.35 19.84
CA ASN A 4 -12.67 12.99 18.62
C ASN A 4 -12.73 11.91 17.54
N GLU A 5 -13.93 11.61 17.03
CA GLU A 5 -14.10 10.68 15.93
C GLU A 5 -13.43 11.27 14.68
N VAL A 6 -12.24 10.76 14.36
CA VAL A 6 -11.52 11.14 13.15
C VAL A 6 -12.13 10.35 11.99
N SER A 7 -12.96 11.02 11.19
CA SER A 7 -13.54 10.46 9.97
C SER A 7 -12.78 10.94 8.75
N PHE A 8 -12.38 10.01 7.88
CA PHE A 8 -11.70 10.30 6.63
C PHE A 8 -12.63 10.01 5.45
N PRO A 9 -12.55 10.79 4.35
CA PRO A 9 -13.30 10.46 3.15
C PRO A 9 -12.86 9.10 2.60
N PRO A 10 -13.78 8.33 2.00
CA PRO A 10 -13.44 7.03 1.42
C PRO A 10 -12.37 7.19 0.32
N PRO A 11 -11.47 6.20 0.16
CA PRO A 11 -10.46 6.26 -0.89
C PRO A 11 -11.11 6.23 -2.29
N HIS A 12 -10.65 7.12 -3.16
CA HIS A 12 -11.12 7.23 -4.55
C HIS A 12 -10.03 6.80 -5.55
N GLY A 13 -10.41 6.70 -6.83
CA GLY A 13 -9.51 6.34 -7.94
C GLY A 13 -9.46 4.84 -8.24
N ASN A 14 -8.69 4.49 -9.28
CA ASN A 14 -8.41 3.11 -9.65
C ASN A 14 -6.91 2.96 -9.92
N PRO A 15 -6.17 2.14 -9.14
CA PRO A 15 -6.55 1.44 -7.90
C PRO A 15 -7.10 2.35 -6.78
N LEU A 16 -7.97 1.84 -5.90
CA LEU A 16 -8.57 2.64 -4.81
C LEU A 16 -7.50 3.19 -3.86
N GLY A 17 -7.55 4.50 -3.57
CA GLY A 17 -6.64 5.17 -2.64
C GLY A 17 -5.35 5.69 -3.28
N THR A 18 -5.29 5.71 -4.61
CA THR A 18 -4.12 6.16 -5.38
C THR A 18 -4.13 7.68 -5.63
N ASN A 19 -2.97 8.23 -5.99
CA ASN A 19 -2.79 9.60 -6.49
C ASN A 19 -1.68 9.62 -7.56
N THR A 20 -1.41 10.78 -8.17
CA THR A 20 -0.42 10.89 -9.25
C THR A 20 0.99 10.49 -8.82
N ALA A 21 1.44 10.92 -7.63
CA ALA A 21 2.74 10.55 -7.09
C ALA A 21 2.86 9.03 -6.88
N TYR A 22 1.82 8.41 -6.32
CA TYR A 22 1.76 6.96 -6.14
C TYR A 22 1.85 6.24 -7.48
N LYS A 23 1.08 6.66 -8.48
CA LYS A 23 1.09 6.04 -9.82
C LYS A 23 2.46 6.14 -10.48
N PHE A 24 3.12 7.30 -10.36
CA PHE A 24 4.48 7.51 -10.86
C PHE A 24 5.49 6.60 -10.16
N CYS A 25 5.48 6.54 -8.83
CA CYS A 25 6.34 5.63 -8.08
C CYS A 25 6.07 4.16 -8.45
N ALA A 26 4.81 3.76 -8.59
CA ALA A 26 4.42 2.42 -8.99
C ALA A 26 4.88 2.07 -10.42
N SER A 27 4.82 3.02 -11.37
CA SER A 27 5.24 2.77 -12.75
C SER A 27 6.75 2.56 -12.88
N ILE A 28 7.54 3.04 -11.91
CA ILE A 28 8.99 2.83 -11.86
C ILE A 28 9.34 1.60 -11.03
N LEU A 29 8.78 1.48 -9.81
CA LEU A 29 9.14 0.41 -8.87
C LEU A 29 8.68 -0.97 -9.33
N ILE A 30 7.49 -1.08 -9.92
CA ILE A 30 6.95 -2.39 -10.32
C ILE A 30 7.83 -3.08 -11.38
N PRO A 31 8.28 -2.40 -12.45
CA PRO A 31 9.25 -2.98 -13.38
C PRO A 31 10.57 -3.41 -12.72
N VAL A 32 11.11 -2.60 -11.81
CA VAL A 32 12.35 -2.93 -11.09
C VAL A 32 12.18 -4.18 -10.25
N ILE A 33 11.12 -4.24 -9.43
CA ILE A 33 10.76 -5.43 -8.66
C ILE A 33 10.62 -6.63 -9.62
N ASN A 34 9.94 -6.42 -10.75
CA ASN A 34 9.71 -7.46 -11.74
C ASN A 34 10.99 -8.09 -12.29
N ALA A 35 12.00 -7.26 -12.53
CA ALA A 35 13.30 -7.69 -13.05
C ALA A 35 14.15 -8.45 -12.02
N ILE A 36 14.07 -8.10 -10.73
CA ILE A 36 14.98 -8.60 -9.69
C ILE A 36 14.39 -9.73 -8.83
N SER A 37 13.15 -10.14 -9.08
CA SER A 37 12.53 -11.17 -8.24
C SER A 37 11.61 -12.11 -9.04
N VAL A 38 11.47 -13.32 -8.53
CA VAL A 38 10.43 -14.29 -8.93
C VAL A 38 9.31 -14.20 -7.91
N ARG A 39 8.06 -14.22 -8.36
CA ARG A 39 6.87 -14.10 -7.51
C ARG A 39 5.84 -15.11 -7.92
N ASP A 40 5.15 -15.66 -6.92
CA ASP A 40 4.04 -16.58 -7.11
C ASP A 40 2.83 -16.01 -6.36
N TRP A 41 1.94 -15.37 -7.12
CA TRP A 41 0.80 -14.64 -6.60
C TRP A 41 -0.43 -15.54 -6.56
N ARG A 42 -1.08 -15.64 -5.39
CA ARG A 42 -2.31 -16.41 -5.20
C ARG A 42 -3.35 -15.62 -4.41
N GLY A 43 -4.63 -15.96 -4.59
CA GLY A 43 -5.72 -15.45 -3.77
C GLY A 43 -6.09 -13.98 -4.04
N SER A 44 -5.79 -13.44 -5.23
CA SER A 44 -6.18 -12.07 -5.61
C SER A 44 -7.68 -11.82 -5.55
N ASN A 45 -8.48 -12.86 -5.79
CA ASN A 45 -9.94 -12.85 -5.68
C ASN A 45 -10.46 -12.61 -4.26
N ASN A 46 -9.63 -12.82 -3.22
CA ASN A 46 -10.01 -12.57 -1.84
C ASN A 46 -9.90 -11.09 -1.44
N ILE A 47 -9.31 -10.25 -2.30
CA ILE A 47 -9.17 -8.82 -2.04
C ILE A 47 -10.53 -8.15 -2.28
N PRO A 48 -11.15 -7.51 -1.28
CA PRO A 48 -12.42 -6.85 -1.47
C PRO A 48 -12.31 -5.76 -2.56
N ALA A 49 -13.17 -5.79 -3.57
CA ALA A 49 -13.14 -4.80 -4.65
C ALA A 49 -13.64 -3.41 -4.23
N LYS A 50 -14.52 -3.35 -3.22
CA LYS A 50 -15.15 -2.12 -2.72
C LYS A 50 -15.20 -2.12 -1.20
N GLY A 51 -15.47 -0.96 -0.60
CA GLY A 51 -15.60 -0.81 0.84
C GLY A 51 -14.27 -0.80 1.62
N PRO A 52 -14.33 -0.64 2.95
CA PRO A 52 -13.16 -0.67 3.82
C PRO A 52 -12.54 -2.07 3.87
N ALA A 53 -11.21 -2.14 3.95
CA ALA A 53 -10.48 -3.40 4.08
C ALA A 53 -9.19 -3.18 4.89
N ILE A 54 -8.89 -4.13 5.78
CA ILE A 54 -7.61 -4.20 6.49
C ILE A 54 -6.91 -5.47 5.98
N VAL A 55 -5.68 -5.31 5.50
CA VAL A 55 -4.85 -6.43 5.05
C VAL A 55 -3.71 -6.58 6.04
N ALA A 56 -3.62 -7.75 6.67
CA ALA A 56 -2.53 -8.13 7.53
C ALA A 56 -1.63 -9.12 6.80
N SER A 57 -0.32 -8.90 6.87
CA SER A 57 0.70 -9.81 6.32
C SER A 57 1.66 -10.18 7.43
N ASN A 58 2.23 -11.38 7.34
CA ASN A 58 3.44 -11.69 8.09
C ASN A 58 4.56 -10.72 7.67
N HIS A 59 5.45 -10.39 8.61
CA HIS A 59 6.58 -9.48 8.38
C HIS A 59 7.91 -10.23 8.53
N LEU A 60 8.49 -10.61 7.41
CA LEU A 60 9.75 -11.36 7.31
C LEU A 60 10.92 -10.46 6.94
N SER A 61 10.67 -9.37 6.21
CA SER A 61 11.72 -8.50 5.70
C SER A 61 11.26 -7.06 5.48
N TYR A 62 12.19 -6.12 5.43
CA TYR A 62 11.87 -4.75 5.04
C TYR A 62 11.29 -4.65 3.62
N SER A 63 11.59 -5.62 2.75
CA SER A 63 11.10 -5.65 1.38
C SER A 63 9.61 -5.97 1.26
N ASP A 64 8.99 -6.49 2.33
CA ASP A 64 7.58 -6.89 2.34
C ASP A 64 6.65 -5.74 1.97
N VAL A 65 7.00 -4.51 2.33
CA VAL A 65 6.25 -3.30 1.98
C VAL A 65 6.10 -3.17 0.47
N PHE A 66 7.17 -3.43 -0.29
CA PHE A 66 7.16 -3.34 -1.75
C PHE A 66 6.33 -4.45 -2.38
N PHE A 67 6.50 -5.70 -1.91
CA PHE A 67 5.79 -6.84 -2.47
C PHE A 67 4.29 -6.81 -2.16
N LEU A 68 3.94 -6.49 -0.91
CA LEU A 68 2.54 -6.34 -0.51
C LEU A 68 1.87 -5.16 -1.24
N ALA A 69 2.56 -4.03 -1.35
CA ALA A 69 2.06 -2.90 -2.14
C ALA A 69 1.86 -3.26 -3.61
N HIS A 70 2.82 -3.96 -4.21
CA HIS A 70 2.72 -4.40 -5.59
C HIS A 70 1.51 -5.33 -5.81
N PHE A 71 1.36 -6.36 -4.98
CA PHE A 71 0.25 -7.30 -5.08
C PHE A 71 -1.11 -6.61 -4.93
N LEU A 72 -1.28 -5.77 -3.91
CA LEU A 72 -2.54 -5.06 -3.69
C LEU A 72 -2.82 -4.04 -4.82
N TYR A 73 -1.80 -3.30 -5.24
CA TYR A 73 -1.95 -2.28 -6.28
C TYR A 73 -2.39 -2.88 -7.62
N LYS A 74 -1.79 -4.01 -8.02
CA LYS A 74 -2.20 -4.74 -9.23
C LYS A 74 -3.60 -5.32 -9.15
N ASN A 75 -4.13 -5.52 -7.94
CA ASN A 75 -5.48 -6.01 -7.68
C ASN A 75 -6.45 -4.91 -7.22
N GLY A 76 -6.19 -3.66 -7.58
CA GLY A 76 -7.16 -2.57 -7.44
C GLY A 76 -7.15 -1.84 -6.08
N ARG A 77 -6.14 -2.06 -5.22
CA ARG A 77 -6.01 -1.38 -3.93
C ARG A 77 -4.61 -0.77 -3.75
N ALA A 78 -4.51 0.55 -3.60
CA ALA A 78 -3.27 1.18 -3.14
C ALA A 78 -3.24 1.17 -1.60
N PRO A 79 -2.39 0.36 -0.94
CA PRO A 79 -2.40 0.26 0.52
C PRO A 79 -1.84 1.51 1.19
N ARG A 80 -2.33 1.75 2.41
CA ARG A 80 -1.69 2.64 3.38
C ARG A 80 -1.12 1.80 4.51
N PHE A 81 0.14 2.03 4.83
CA PHE A 81 0.85 1.33 5.89
C PHE A 81 0.78 2.11 7.19
N ILE A 82 0.76 1.40 8.31
CA ILE A 82 0.94 1.99 9.63
C ILE A 82 2.45 2.12 9.86
N GLY A 83 2.95 3.35 9.80
CA GLY A 83 4.35 3.66 10.06
C GLY A 83 4.59 4.05 11.52
N LYS A 84 5.73 3.63 12.08
CA LYS A 84 6.19 4.13 13.38
C LYS A 84 6.48 5.64 13.28
N ALA A 85 6.16 6.40 14.32
CA ALA A 85 6.37 7.85 14.36
C ALA A 85 7.80 8.30 13.99
N SER A 86 8.82 7.50 14.33
CA SER A 86 10.21 7.79 13.99
C SER A 86 10.50 7.78 12.49
N LEU A 87 9.71 7.05 11.69
CA LEU A 87 9.86 7.00 10.23
C LEU A 87 9.59 8.38 9.62
N PHE A 88 8.63 9.12 10.16
CA PHE A 88 8.29 10.49 9.74
C PHE A 88 9.28 11.55 10.22
N LYS A 89 10.36 11.17 10.94
CA LYS A 89 11.47 12.08 11.23
C LYS A 89 12.57 12.01 10.18
N VAL A 90 12.53 10.99 9.31
CA VAL A 90 13.47 10.85 8.20
C VAL A 90 13.05 11.86 7.11
N PRO A 91 13.96 12.70 6.59
CA PRO A 91 13.64 13.81 5.68
C PRO A 91 12.84 13.43 4.42
N ILE A 92 12.88 12.15 4.04
CA ILE A 92 12.24 11.61 2.84
C ILE A 92 10.81 11.10 3.11
N PHE A 93 10.50 10.72 4.35
CA PHE A 93 9.20 10.12 4.72
C PHE A 93 8.33 11.05 5.57
N GLY A 94 8.87 12.18 6.04
CA GLY A 94 8.29 13.07 7.05
C GLY A 94 7.73 14.40 6.55
N GLN A 95 6.98 14.39 5.44
CA GLN A 95 6.25 15.58 4.97
C GLN A 95 4.74 15.37 5.08
#